data_AF-A0A3C1TMX6-F1
#
_entry.id   AF-A0A3C1TMX6-F1
#
_cell.length_a   1.000
_cell.length_b   1.000
_cell.length_c   1.000
_cell.angle_alpha   90.00
_cell.angle_beta   90.00
_cell.angle_gamma   90.00
#
_symmetry.space_group_name_H-M   'P 1'
#
loop_
_entity.id
_entity.type
_entity.pdbx_description
1 polymer ?
#
loop_
_entity_poly.entity_id
_entity_poly.type
_entity_poly.pdbx_seq_one_letter_code
_entity_poly.pdbx_strand_id
1 'polypeptide(L)'
;MLNEKEKKQLLINMISRVESGFLFIKSKYLIPQLKKDEISPDILWLRSIYILFSFYFEILLKSMLIPTQKFEDVASINQQFKKLGHNIQAIGNKLGKKTLTELEIKKISLKKDEYIITTSEKTIYVKDFTDIRYDFIKNKIKNITKNEDYIIQQSMEGAEQILNKIKAKHTQ
;
A
#
# COMPACT_ATOMS: atom_id res chain seq x y z
N MET A 1 -21.48 -15.56 10.22
CA MET A 1 -20.95 -15.02 8.95
C MET A 1 -21.35 -13.56 8.87
N LEU A 2 -20.39 -12.69 8.60
CA LEU A 2 -20.64 -11.26 8.46
C LEU A 2 -21.61 -11.01 7.30
N ASN A 3 -22.62 -10.18 7.56
CA ASN A 3 -23.57 -9.79 6.53
C ASN A 3 -22.97 -8.72 5.61
N GLU A 4 -23.61 -8.50 4.46
CA GLU A 4 -23.09 -7.59 3.43
C GLU A 4 -23.04 -6.12 3.90
N LYS A 5 -23.93 -5.71 4.81
CA LYS A 5 -23.92 -4.35 5.38
C LYS A 5 -22.70 -4.14 6.29
N GLU A 6 -22.39 -5.12 7.13
CA GLU A 6 -21.20 -5.11 8.00
C GLU A 6 -19.91 -5.09 7.19
N LYS A 7 -19.82 -5.95 6.16
CA LYS A 7 -18.68 -5.97 5.24
C LYS A 7 -18.50 -4.64 4.52
N LYS A 8 -19.59 -4.06 4.02
CA LYS A 8 -19.56 -2.74 3.36
C LYS A 8 -19.05 -1.66 4.31
N GLN A 9 -19.53 -1.63 5.55
CA GLN A 9 -19.06 -0.65 6.54
C GLN A 9 -17.57 -0.84 6.89
N LEU A 10 -17.11 -2.07 7.06
CA LEU A 10 -15.70 -2.37 7.32
C LEU A 10 -14.81 -1.93 6.15
N LEU A 11 -15.25 -2.20 4.92
CA LEU A 11 -14.56 -1.75 3.71
C LEU A 11 -14.46 -0.22 3.66
N ILE A 12 -15.57 0.50 3.88
CA ILE A 12 -15.58 1.98 3.94
C ILE A 12 -14.59 2.48 4.99
N ASN A 13 -14.60 1.88 6.19
CA ASN A 13 -13.70 2.26 7.28
C ASN A 13 -12.22 2.00 6.95
N MET A 14 -11.88 0.97 6.19
CA MET A 14 -10.52 0.72 5.74
C MET A 14 -10.11 1.71 4.64
N ILE A 15 -10.99 1.94 3.68
CA ILE A 15 -10.75 2.85 2.55
C ILE A 15 -10.57 4.29 3.01
N SER A 16 -11.39 4.75 3.96
CA SER A 16 -11.21 6.07 4.58
C SER A 16 -9.86 6.23 5.27
N ARG A 17 -9.36 5.17 5.96
CA ARG A 17 -8.01 5.19 6.57
C ARG A 17 -6.89 5.26 5.53
N VAL A 18 -7.02 4.53 4.43
CA VAL A 18 -6.06 4.60 3.31
C VAL A 18 -6.07 6.00 2.70
N GLU A 19 -7.25 6.54 2.43
CA GLU A 19 -7.40 7.88 1.85
C GLU A 19 -6.77 8.96 2.74
N SER A 20 -7.08 8.96 4.04
CA SER A 20 -6.44 9.88 4.98
C SER A 20 -4.93 9.68 5.08
N GLY A 21 -4.46 8.43 5.03
CA GLY A 21 -3.04 8.09 5.02
C GLY A 21 -2.30 8.61 3.79
N PHE A 22 -2.85 8.40 2.59
CA PHE A 22 -2.29 8.93 1.35
C PHE A 22 -2.33 10.46 1.33
N LEU A 23 -3.41 11.09 1.79
CA LEU A 23 -3.49 12.54 1.92
C LEU A 23 -2.39 13.07 2.87
N PHE A 24 -2.16 12.39 3.98
CA PHE A 24 -1.09 12.75 4.92
C PHE A 24 0.30 12.67 4.27
N ILE A 25 0.60 11.58 3.55
CA ILE A 25 1.89 11.42 2.84
C ILE A 25 2.08 12.49 1.75
N LYS A 26 1.01 12.85 1.02
CA LYS A 26 1.06 13.91 -0.01
C LYS A 26 1.02 15.31 0.56
N SER A 27 0.71 15.47 1.84
CA SER A 27 0.65 16.78 2.46
C SER A 27 1.98 17.54 2.25
N LYS A 28 1.91 18.87 2.31
CA LYS A 28 3.07 19.76 2.15
C LYS A 28 4.26 19.48 3.08
N TYR A 29 4.05 18.60 4.06
CA TYR A 29 5.00 18.23 5.09
C TYR A 29 5.76 16.95 4.81
N LEU A 30 5.60 16.25 3.68
CA LEU A 30 6.35 15.00 3.44
C LEU A 30 7.00 15.01 2.06
N ILE A 31 6.27 14.71 0.98
CA ILE A 31 6.84 14.67 -0.37
C ILE A 31 7.37 16.04 -0.84
N PRO A 32 6.67 17.17 -0.63
CA PRO A 32 7.17 18.47 -1.10
C PRO A 32 8.42 18.98 -0.37
N GLN A 33 8.72 18.46 0.82
CA GLN A 33 9.97 18.78 1.52
C GLN A 33 11.18 18.06 0.89
N LEU A 34 10.99 16.84 0.37
CA LEU A 34 12.04 16.12 -0.38
C LEU A 34 12.55 16.91 -1.60
N LYS A 35 11.72 17.79 -2.17
CA LYS A 35 12.06 18.64 -3.33
C LYS A 35 12.73 19.97 -2.96
N LYS A 36 12.61 20.41 -1.70
CA LYS A 36 13.15 21.69 -1.23
C LYS A 36 14.57 21.57 -0.69
N ASP A 37 14.93 20.40 -0.17
CA ASP A 37 16.25 20.14 0.33
C ASP A 37 17.16 19.74 -0.85
N GLU A 38 17.95 20.70 -1.37
CA GLU A 38 19.07 20.42 -2.30
C GLU A 38 20.13 19.49 -1.68
N ILE A 39 20.03 19.29 -0.37
CA ILE A 39 20.81 18.36 0.43
C ILE A 39 20.00 17.07 0.49
N SER A 40 20.57 15.99 -0.07
CA SER A 40 20.06 14.61 -0.03
C SER A 40 19.05 14.42 1.10
N PRO A 41 17.76 14.14 0.79
CA PRO A 41 16.71 14.11 1.81
C PRO A 41 17.14 13.26 3.00
N ASP A 42 16.84 13.69 4.22
CA ASP A 42 17.21 12.90 5.40
C ASP A 42 16.70 11.46 5.21
N ILE A 43 17.63 10.51 5.30
CA ILE A 43 17.35 9.08 5.14
C ILE A 43 16.24 8.63 6.10
N LEU A 44 16.18 9.23 7.29
CA LEU A 44 15.12 8.97 8.27
C LEU A 44 13.75 9.45 7.77
N TRP A 45 13.72 10.61 7.09
CA TRP A 45 12.51 11.18 6.53
C TRP A 45 11.98 10.35 5.37
N LEU A 46 12.85 10.03 4.40
CA LEU A 46 12.49 9.17 3.27
C LEU A 46 12.02 7.79 3.74
N ARG A 47 12.73 7.20 4.72
CA ARG A 47 12.34 5.92 5.33
C ARG A 47 10.95 6.00 5.97
N SER A 48 10.63 7.09 6.65
CA SER A 48 9.32 7.29 7.27
C SER A 48 8.20 7.33 6.22
N ILE A 49 8.44 8.01 5.09
CA ILE A 49 7.50 8.02 3.96
C ILE A 49 7.30 6.61 3.40
N TYR A 50 8.39 5.85 3.22
CA TYR A 50 8.29 4.47 2.72
C TYR A 50 7.55 3.54 3.67
N ILE A 51 7.79 3.64 4.98
CA ILE A 51 7.07 2.85 5.99
C ILE A 51 5.56 3.15 5.90
N LEU A 52 5.19 4.43 5.88
CA LEU A 52 3.79 4.84 5.80
C LEU A 52 3.15 4.39 4.49
N PHE A 53 3.81 4.60 3.36
CA PHE A 53 3.27 4.20 2.06
C PHE A 53 3.08 2.70 1.97
N SER A 54 4.06 1.91 2.43
CA SER A 54 3.98 0.44 2.45
C SER A 54 2.84 -0.05 3.33
N PHE A 55 2.66 0.55 4.50
CA PHE A 55 1.56 0.24 5.41
C PHE A 55 0.19 0.53 4.80
N TYR A 56 -0.01 1.72 4.23
CA TYR A 56 -1.32 2.07 3.65
C TYR A 56 -1.61 1.32 2.34
N PHE A 57 -0.59 1.03 1.53
CA PHE A 57 -0.74 0.19 0.34
C PHE A 57 -1.14 -1.25 0.70
N GLU A 58 -0.58 -1.80 1.77
CA GLU A 58 -1.01 -3.09 2.30
C GLU A 58 -2.48 -3.07 2.74
N ILE A 59 -2.90 -2.05 3.48
CA ILE A 59 -4.30 -1.90 3.91
C ILE A 59 -5.22 -1.79 2.69
N LEU A 60 -4.81 -1.05 1.66
CA LEU A 60 -5.55 -0.91 0.40
C LEU A 60 -5.80 -2.26 -0.29
N LEU A 61 -4.80 -3.13 -0.35
CA LEU A 61 -5.00 -4.46 -0.94
C LEU A 61 -5.80 -5.38 -0.02
N LYS A 62 -5.54 -5.35 1.30
CA LYS A 62 -6.28 -6.16 2.28
C LYS A 62 -7.76 -5.78 2.34
N SER A 63 -8.12 -4.53 2.10
CA SER A 63 -9.53 -4.12 2.10
C SER A 63 -10.34 -4.89 1.05
N MET A 64 -9.73 -5.26 -0.07
CA MET A 64 -10.37 -6.03 -1.13
C MET A 64 -10.56 -7.52 -0.80
N LEU A 65 -9.96 -8.02 0.28
CA LEU A 65 -10.27 -9.36 0.78
C LEU A 65 -11.67 -9.42 1.42
N ILE A 66 -12.15 -8.31 2.00
CA ILE A 66 -13.45 -8.24 2.70
C ILE A 66 -14.62 -8.61 1.77
N PRO A 67 -14.81 -7.93 0.61
CA PRO A 67 -15.92 -8.25 -0.28
C PRO A 67 -15.70 -9.55 -1.07
N THR A 68 -14.47 -10.06 -1.16
CA THR A 68 -14.15 -11.22 -2.02
C THR A 68 -14.16 -12.55 -1.27
N GLN A 69 -14.19 -12.53 0.06
CA GLN A 69 -14.10 -13.74 0.88
C GLN A 69 -15.25 -13.89 1.87
N LYS A 70 -15.41 -15.11 2.37
CA LYS A 70 -16.36 -15.43 3.44
C LYS A 70 -15.62 -15.34 4.77
N PHE A 71 -16.20 -14.57 5.68
CA PHE A 71 -15.71 -14.38 7.04
C PHE A 71 -16.82 -14.69 8.02
N GLU A 72 -16.48 -15.39 9.10
CA GLU A 72 -17.44 -15.75 10.14
C GLU A 72 -17.82 -14.51 10.96
N ASP A 73 -16.81 -13.74 11.37
CA ASP A 73 -16.87 -12.54 12.19
C ASP A 73 -15.64 -11.62 11.96
N VAL A 74 -15.54 -10.52 12.71
CA VAL A 74 -14.40 -9.58 12.66
C VAL A 74 -13.10 -10.21 13.17
N ALA A 75 -13.16 -11.15 14.10
CA ALA A 75 -11.98 -11.82 14.64
C ALA A 75 -11.30 -12.68 13.54
N SER A 76 -12.08 -13.36 12.71
CA SER A 76 -11.62 -14.15 11.57
C SER A 76 -10.92 -13.27 10.51
N ILE A 77 -11.43 -12.06 10.26
CA ILE A 77 -10.74 -11.06 9.40
C ILE A 77 -9.38 -10.72 10.00
N ASN A 78 -9.34 -10.36 11.28
CA ASN A 78 -8.10 -9.97 11.96
C ASN A 78 -7.06 -11.11 11.96
N GLN A 79 -7.48 -12.35 12.23
CA GLN A 79 -6.60 -13.51 12.19
C GLN A 79 -6.03 -13.72 10.78
N GLN A 80 -6.86 -13.61 9.75
CA GLN A 80 -6.40 -13.72 8.37
C GLN A 80 -5.41 -12.61 8.01
N PHE A 81 -5.69 -11.36 8.39
CA PHE A 81 -4.82 -10.23 8.10
C PHE A 81 -3.47 -10.33 8.82
N LYS A 82 -3.47 -10.83 10.06
CA LYS A 82 -2.24 -11.14 10.81
C LYS A 82 -1.45 -12.27 10.14
N LYS A 83 -2.13 -13.34 9.69
CA LYS A 83 -1.49 -14.46 9.00
C LYS A 83 -0.82 -14.04 7.69
N LEU A 84 -1.43 -13.13 6.94
CA LEU A 84 -0.84 -12.57 5.71
C LEU A 84 0.36 -11.65 6.01
N GLY A 85 0.47 -11.12 7.23
CA GLY A 85 1.52 -10.20 7.63
C GLY A 85 1.59 -8.99 6.70
N HIS A 86 2.80 -8.50 6.45
CA HIS A 86 3.05 -7.35 5.57
C HIS A 86 3.44 -7.75 4.12
N ASN A 87 3.14 -9.00 3.72
CA ASN A 87 3.58 -9.53 2.43
C ASN A 87 2.59 -9.18 1.31
N ILE A 88 2.89 -8.13 0.56
CA ILE A 88 2.07 -7.62 -0.56
C ILE A 88 1.85 -8.69 -1.64
N GLN A 89 2.85 -9.50 -1.94
CA GLN A 89 2.72 -10.57 -2.93
C GLN A 89 1.77 -11.67 -2.46
N ALA A 90 1.83 -12.08 -1.18
CA ALA A 90 0.92 -13.05 -0.59
C ALA A 90 -0.53 -12.52 -0.56
N ILE A 91 -0.72 -11.24 -0.23
CA ILE A 91 -2.03 -10.58 -0.28
C ILE A 91 -2.57 -10.58 -1.71
N GLY A 92 -1.75 -10.20 -2.70
CA GLY A 92 -2.11 -10.23 -4.12
C GLY A 92 -2.51 -11.63 -4.60
N ASN A 93 -1.73 -12.66 -4.25
CA ASN A 93 -2.05 -14.05 -4.57
C ASN A 93 -3.39 -14.47 -3.95
N LYS A 94 -3.68 -14.03 -2.72
CA LYS A 94 -4.92 -14.35 -1.99
C LYS A 94 -6.14 -13.62 -2.56
N LEU A 95 -5.98 -12.44 -3.14
CA LEU A 95 -7.04 -11.73 -3.90
C LEU A 95 -7.40 -12.47 -5.20
N GLY A 96 -6.41 -13.10 -5.82
CA GLY A 96 -6.59 -13.87 -7.05
C GLY A 96 -6.74 -13.00 -8.31
N LYS A 97 -6.60 -13.65 -9.48
CA LYS A 97 -6.49 -12.97 -10.78
C LYS A 97 -7.68 -12.07 -11.11
N LYS A 98 -8.91 -12.50 -10.77
CA LYS A 98 -10.14 -11.74 -11.06
C LYS A 98 -10.09 -10.37 -10.37
N THR A 99 -9.91 -10.33 -9.06
CA THR A 99 -9.88 -9.09 -8.30
C THR A 99 -8.68 -8.22 -8.68
N LEU A 100 -7.51 -8.81 -8.92
CA LEU A 100 -6.36 -8.04 -9.42
C LEU A 100 -6.65 -7.38 -10.78
N THR A 101 -7.33 -8.08 -11.69
CA THR A 101 -7.73 -7.52 -13.00
C THR A 101 -8.74 -6.38 -12.84
N GLU A 102 -9.69 -6.50 -11.92
CA GLU A 102 -10.66 -5.44 -11.60
C GLU A 102 -9.99 -4.18 -11.04
N LEU A 103 -8.84 -4.34 -10.36
CA LEU A 103 -7.99 -3.25 -9.89
C LEU A 103 -6.96 -2.79 -10.93
N GLU A 104 -6.99 -3.36 -12.14
CA GLU A 104 -6.01 -3.15 -13.21
C GLU A 104 -4.56 -3.46 -12.82
N ILE A 105 -4.38 -4.35 -11.84
CA ILE A 105 -3.08 -4.87 -11.43
C ILE A 105 -2.76 -6.08 -12.31
N LYS A 106 -1.76 -5.93 -13.17
CA LYS A 106 -1.29 -7.00 -14.08
C LYS A 106 -0.35 -7.97 -13.37
N LYS A 107 0.53 -7.44 -12.51
CA LYS A 107 1.57 -8.22 -11.85
C LYS A 107 1.99 -7.58 -10.53
N ILE A 108 2.27 -8.42 -9.54
CA ILE A 108 2.95 -8.06 -8.30
C ILE A 108 4.19 -8.97 -8.21
N SER A 109 5.37 -8.38 -8.11
CA SER A 109 6.62 -9.12 -7.93
C SER A 109 7.51 -8.46 -6.90
N LEU A 110 8.13 -9.25 -6.04
CA LEU A 110 9.18 -8.79 -5.13
C LEU A 110 10.55 -8.95 -5.80
N LYS A 111 11.34 -7.87 -5.85
CA LYS A 111 12.74 -7.89 -6.29
C LYS A 111 13.60 -7.30 -5.18
N LYS A 112 14.47 -8.14 -4.60
CA LYS A 112 15.21 -7.83 -3.36
C LYS A 112 14.25 -7.50 -2.22
N ASP A 113 14.09 -6.22 -1.92
CA ASP A 113 13.39 -5.61 -0.79
C ASP A 113 12.30 -4.63 -1.25
N GLU A 114 11.91 -4.70 -2.53
CA GLU A 114 10.92 -3.82 -3.13
C GLU A 114 9.90 -4.61 -3.96
N TYR A 115 8.63 -4.36 -3.68
CA TYR A 115 7.52 -4.81 -4.50
C TYR A 115 7.35 -3.88 -5.70
N ILE A 116 7.26 -4.49 -6.88
CA ILE A 116 6.98 -3.85 -8.16
C ILE A 116 5.58 -4.29 -8.57
N ILE A 117 4.63 -3.35 -8.55
CA ILE A 117 3.25 -3.56 -8.94
C ILE A 117 3.03 -2.91 -10.30
N THR A 118 2.91 -3.73 -11.34
CA THR A 118 2.63 -3.26 -12.70
C THR A 118 1.12 -3.15 -12.89
N THR A 119 0.64 -1.93 -13.18
CA THR A 119 -0.76 -1.69 -13.54
C THR A 119 -0.92 -1.50 -15.04
N SER A 120 -2.13 -1.15 -15.49
CA SER A 120 -2.36 -0.78 -16.89
C SER A 120 -1.65 0.51 -17.30
N GLU A 121 -1.49 1.45 -16.38
CA GLU A 121 -1.00 2.81 -16.67
C GLU A 121 0.38 3.09 -16.10
N LYS A 122 0.68 2.56 -14.91
CA LYS A 122 1.87 2.92 -14.13
C LYS A 122 2.52 1.70 -13.50
N THR A 123 3.76 1.89 -13.04
CA THR A 123 4.42 0.95 -12.13
C THR A 123 4.51 1.60 -10.75
N ILE A 124 4.03 0.89 -9.74
CA ILE A 124 4.05 1.33 -8.34
C ILE A 124 5.17 0.56 -7.64
N TYR A 125 6.03 1.29 -6.94
CA TYR A 125 7.14 0.75 -6.16
C TYR A 125 6.83 0.88 -4.68
N VAL A 126 6.82 -0.25 -3.97
CA VAL A 126 6.53 -0.30 -2.53
C VAL A 126 7.64 -1.05 -1.83
N LYS A 127 8.33 -0.42 -0.88
CA LYS A 127 9.36 -1.11 -0.10
C LYS A 127 8.73 -2.22 0.74
N ASP A 128 9.45 -3.31 0.99
CA ASP A 128 8.98 -4.29 1.95
C ASP A 128 8.93 -3.67 3.34
N PHE A 129 7.74 -3.68 3.95
CA PHE A 129 7.49 -3.01 5.23
C PHE A 129 8.38 -3.57 6.35
N THR A 130 8.60 -4.88 6.38
CA THR A 130 9.43 -5.51 7.42
C THR A 130 10.89 -5.14 7.20
N ASP A 131 11.34 -5.19 5.94
CA ASP A 131 12.71 -4.83 5.58
C ASP A 131 13.04 -3.37 5.91
N ILE A 132 12.21 -2.42 5.46
CA ILE A 132 12.46 -0.98 5.66
C ILE A 132 12.30 -0.55 7.13
N ARG A 133 11.47 -1.27 7.91
CA ARG A 133 11.31 -1.01 9.34
C ARG A 133 12.50 -1.47 10.17
N TYR A 134 13.13 -2.59 9.78
CA TYR A 134 14.23 -3.22 10.51
C TYR A 134 15.58 -3.10 9.79
N ASP A 135 15.73 -2.11 8.90
CA ASP A 135 16.94 -1.87 8.13
C ASP A 135 18.17 -1.57 9.00
N PHE A 136 17.94 -1.02 10.20
CA PHE A 136 18.95 -0.78 11.23
C PHE A 136 19.68 -2.05 11.70
N ILE A 137 19.07 -3.24 11.56
CA ILE A 137 19.72 -4.51 11.91
C ILE A 137 20.76 -4.90 10.86
N LYS A 138 20.55 -4.51 9.60
CA LYS A 138 21.35 -4.99 8.47
C LYS A 138 22.66 -4.22 8.26
N ASN A 139 22.99 -3.25 9.12
CA ASN A 139 24.10 -2.29 8.93
C ASN A 139 24.12 -1.67 7.52
N LYS A 140 22.96 -1.62 6.85
CA LYS A 140 22.78 -1.09 5.51
C LYS A 140 21.90 0.13 5.63
N ILE A 141 22.51 1.29 5.83
CA ILE A 141 21.83 2.55 5.51
C ILE A 141 21.56 2.49 4.01
N LYS A 142 20.28 2.44 3.60
CA LYS A 142 19.93 2.41 2.18
C LYS A 142 20.41 3.71 1.55
N ASN A 143 21.24 3.59 0.51
CA ASN A 143 21.61 4.74 -0.30
C ASN A 143 20.36 5.28 -0.98
N ILE A 144 20.06 6.55 -0.72
CA ILE A 144 19.05 7.31 -1.44
C ILE A 144 19.52 7.44 -2.88
N THR A 145 18.75 6.90 -3.82
CA THR A 145 19.05 7.14 -5.23
C THR A 145 18.59 8.55 -5.62
N LYS A 146 19.19 9.14 -6.66
CA LYS A 146 18.65 10.39 -7.21
C LYS A 146 17.24 10.11 -7.73
N ASN A 147 16.26 10.98 -7.42
CA ASN A 147 14.84 10.95 -7.86
C ASN A 147 13.85 10.12 -7.02
N GLU A 148 14.16 9.81 -5.75
CA GLU A 148 13.24 9.06 -4.86
C GLU A 148 11.91 9.81 -4.64
N ASP A 149 11.93 11.15 -4.63
CA ASP A 149 10.73 11.99 -4.56
C ASP A 149 9.78 11.74 -5.73
N TYR A 150 10.32 11.66 -6.96
CA TYR A 150 9.55 11.38 -8.16
C TYR A 150 8.99 9.96 -8.14
N ILE A 151 9.81 8.97 -7.75
CA ILE A 151 9.40 7.56 -7.66
C ILE A 151 8.24 7.39 -6.68
N ILE A 152 8.35 7.98 -5.49
CA ILE A 152 7.28 7.95 -4.48
C ILE A 152 6.03 8.63 -5.02
N GLN A 153 6.18 9.83 -5.60
CA GLN A 153 5.03 10.57 -6.14
C GLN A 153 4.28 9.74 -7.21
N GLN A 154 5.00 9.16 -8.17
CA GLN A 154 4.38 8.34 -9.21
C GLN A 154 3.74 7.06 -8.66
N SER A 155 4.38 6.43 -7.67
CA SER A 155 3.84 5.25 -6.99
C SER A 155 2.56 5.58 -6.22
N MET A 156 2.53 6.73 -5.54
CA MET A 156 1.35 7.22 -4.85
C MET A 156 0.20 7.53 -5.80
N GLU A 157 0.47 8.22 -6.91
CA GLU A 157 -0.55 8.49 -7.93
C GLU A 157 -1.15 7.17 -8.47
N GLY A 158 -0.32 6.15 -8.73
CA GLY A 158 -0.81 4.83 -9.12
C GLY A 158 -1.64 4.14 -8.02
N ALA A 159 -1.25 4.27 -6.75
CA ALA A 159 -2.02 3.72 -5.64
C ALA A 159 -3.36 4.44 -5.44
N GLU A 160 -3.42 5.75 -5.67
CA GLU A 160 -4.66 6.53 -5.67
C GLU A 160 -5.62 6.11 -6.78
N GLN A 161 -5.10 5.75 -7.97
CA GLN A 161 -5.93 5.18 -9.03
C GLN A 161 -6.60 3.88 -8.59
N ILE A 162 -5.87 3.00 -7.92
CA ILE A 162 -6.42 1.75 -7.35
C ILE A 162 -7.50 2.09 -6.31
N LEU A 163 -7.20 3.02 -5.39
CA LEU A 163 -8.15 3.50 -4.37
C LEU A 163 -9.45 4.03 -5.00
N ASN A 164 -9.34 4.85 -6.04
CA ASN A 164 -10.49 5.42 -6.74
C ASN A 164 -11.34 4.34 -7.41
N LYS A 165 -10.73 3.31 -8.01
CA LYS A 165 -11.46 2.16 -8.57
C LYS A 165 -12.24 1.40 -7.50
N ILE A 166 -11.64 1.19 -6.32
CA ILE A 166 -12.33 0.54 -5.20
C ILE A 166 -13.51 1.39 -4.73
N LYS A 167 -13.31 2.71 -4.59
CA LYS A 167 -14.35 3.64 -4.16
C LYS A 167 -15.54 3.65 -5.12
N ALA A 168 -15.28 3.75 -6.42
CA ALA A 168 -16.31 3.75 -7.45
C ALA A 168 -17.14 2.46 -7.49
N LYS A 169 -16.53 1.32 -7.15
CA LYS A 169 -17.21 0.01 -7.19
C LYS A 169 -18.01 -0.29 -5.92
N HIS A 170 -17.57 0.19 -4.76
CA HIS A 170 -18.05 -0.32 -3.47
C HIS A 170 -18.55 0.73 -2.49
N THR A 171 -18.24 2.01 -2.69
CA THR A 171 -18.55 3.08 -1.72
C THR A 171 -19.45 4.18 -2.27
N GLN A 172 -19.46 4.34 -3.60
CA GLN A 172 -20.48 5.11 -4.33
C GLN A 172 -21.65 4.19 -4.67
#